data_AF-A0A8T5EGJ5-F1
#
_entry.id   AF-A0A8T5EGJ5-F1
#
_cell.length_a   1.000
_cell.length_b   1.000
_cell.length_c   1.000
_cell.angle_alpha   90.00
_cell.angle_beta   90.00
_cell.angle_gamma   90.00
#
_symmetry.space_group_name_H-M   'P 1'
#
loop_
_entity.id
_entity.type
_entity.pdbx_description
1 polymer ?
#
loop_
_entity_poly.entity_id
_entity_poly.type
_entity_poly.pdbx_seq_one_letter_code
_entity_poly.pdbx_strand_id
1 'polypeptide(L)' 'MSEKYIVIKDILAKEHHWLGKDYPKGQIVTRFIGATYGCISPRGIAILEEGGVFIELPKDSLQLLKE' A
#
# COMPACT_ATOMS: atom_id res chain seq x y z
N MET A 1 7.71 -5.24 15.06
CA MET A 1 6.82 -6.07 14.22
C MET A 1 6.43 -5.25 13.01
N SER A 2 6.34 -5.85 11.82
CA SER A 2 5.94 -5.12 10.61
C SER A 2 4.43 -4.92 10.59
N GLU A 3 3.98 -3.67 10.46
CA GLU A 3 2.55 -3.38 10.35
C GLU A 3 2.00 -3.97 9.05
N LYS A 4 0.92 -4.75 9.15
CA LYS A 4 0.24 -5.34 7.99
C LYS A 4 -1.12 -4.70 7.80
N TYR A 5 -1.50 -4.54 6.54
CA TYR A 5 -2.81 -4.03 6.14
C TYR A 5 -3.50 -5.06 5.26
N ILE A 6 -4.82 -5.14 5.35
CA ILE A 6 -5.66 -5.83 4.38
C ILE A 6 -6.30 -4.81 3.44
N VAL A 7 -6.30 -5.13 2.15
CA VAL A 7 -6.99 -4.35 1.11
C VAL A 7 -8.50 -4.59 1.23
N ILE A 8 -9.30 -3.54 1.49
CA ILE A 8 -10.74 -3.67 1.77
C ILE A 8 -11.65 -3.42 0.55
N LYS A 9 -11.09 -2.86 -0.53
CA LYS A 9 -11.71 -2.69 -1.85
C LYS A 9 -10.62 -2.80 -2.92
N ASP A 10 -10.98 -3.28 -4.11
CA ASP A 10 -10.01 -3.42 -5.21
C ASP A 10 -9.34 -2.08 -5.51
N ILE A 11 -8.02 -2.11 -5.69
CA ILE A 11 -7.23 -0.95 -6.13
C ILE A 11 -6.71 -1.30 -7.51
N LEU A 12 -7.29 -0.70 -8.55
CA LEU A 12 -7.00 -1.05 -9.93
C LEU A 12 -5.97 -0.10 -10.53
N ALA A 13 -4.93 -0.62 -11.17
CA ALA A 13 -3.88 0.18 -11.81
C ALA A 13 -4.43 1.14 -12.87
N LYS A 14 -5.53 0.75 -13.54
CA LYS A 14 -6.23 1.62 -14.50
C LYS A 14 -6.81 2.91 -13.87
N GLU A 15 -7.09 2.89 -12.56
CA GLU A 15 -7.65 4.02 -11.79
C GLU A 15 -6.56 4.81 -11.07
N HIS A 16 -5.36 4.22 -10.95
CA HIS A 16 -4.22 4.73 -10.22
C HIS A 16 -2.95 4.61 -11.07
N HIS A 17 -2.68 5.62 -11.91
CA HIS A 17 -1.63 5.60 -12.94
C HIS A 17 -0.19 5.36 -12.43
N TRP A 18 0.07 5.50 -11.13
CA TRP A 18 1.37 5.21 -10.54
C TRP A 18 1.56 3.72 -10.18
N LEU A 19 0.49 2.92 -10.22
CA LEU A 19 0.54 1.50 -9.93
C LEU A 19 0.90 0.70 -11.18
N GLY A 20 1.85 -0.23 -11.04
CA GLY A 20 2.19 -1.20 -12.09
C GLY A 20 1.31 -2.47 -12.09
N LYS A 21 0.46 -2.65 -11.07
CA LYS A 21 -0.42 -3.82 -10.90
C LYS A 21 -1.64 -3.51 -10.04
N ASP A 22 -2.64 -4.38 -10.15
CA ASP A 22 -3.83 -4.34 -9.31
C ASP A 22 -3.55 -4.93 -7.92
N TYR A 23 -4.30 -4.45 -6.92
CA TYR A 23 -4.35 -5.02 -5.58
C TYR A 23 -5.79 -5.44 -5.26
N PRO A 24 -6.14 -6.73 -5.41
CA PRO A 24 -7.48 -7.22 -5.10
C PRO A 24 -7.83 -7.10 -3.62
N LYS A 25 -9.11 -6.89 -3.36
CA LYS A 25 -9.70 -6.97 -2.02
C LYS A 25 -9.33 -8.30 -1.35
N GLY A 26 -8.95 -8.22 -0.07
CA GLY A 26 -8.52 -9.35 0.74
C GLY A 26 -7.01 -9.58 0.71
N GLN A 27 -6.27 -8.96 -0.23
CA GLN A 27 -4.82 -9.05 -0.25
C GLN A 27 -4.21 -8.43 1.02
N ILE A 28 -3.25 -9.15 1.61
CA ILE A 28 -2.45 -8.64 2.73
C ILE A 28 -1.20 -7.98 2.18
N VAL A 29 -0.95 -6.75 2.61
CA VAL A 29 0.23 -5.97 2.25
C VAL A 29 0.99 -5.54 3.50
N THR A 30 2.30 -5.36 3.37
CA THR A 30 3.16 -4.96 4.48
C THR A 30 3.51 -3.49 4.34
N ARG A 31 3.44 -2.73 5.43
CA ARG A 31 3.87 -1.34 5.42
C ARG A 31 5.38 -1.26 5.20
N PHE A 32 5.81 -0.38 4.31
CA PHE A 32 7.21 -0.01 4.20
C PHE A 32 7.66 0.80 5.42
N ILE A 33 8.81 0.44 5.98
CA ILE A 33 9.45 1.13 7.11
C ILE A 33 10.74 1.75 6.61
N GLY A 34 10.78 3.08 6.56
CA GLY A 34 11.95 3.83 6.11
C GLY A 34 11.60 5.26 5.71
N ALA A 35 12.60 6.02 5.30
CA ALA A 35 12.39 7.35 4.74
C ALA A 35 11.75 7.23 3.35
N THR A 36 10.64 7.94 3.14
CA THR A 36 9.92 7.97 1.86
C THR A 36 10.23 9.23 1.04
N TYR A 37 11.03 10.15 1.60
CA TYR A 37 11.52 11.37 0.94
C TYR A 37 10.44 12.21 0.23
N GLY A 38 9.22 12.22 0.77
CA GLY A 38 8.10 12.97 0.21
C GLY A 38 7.36 12.29 -0.95
N CYS A 39 7.70 11.04 -1.28
CA CYS A 39 7.05 10.27 -2.35
C CYS A 39 5.65 9.72 -2.00
N ILE A 40 5.18 9.92 -0.76
CA ILE A 40 3.88 9.42 -0.29
C ILE A 40 3.01 10.60 0.07
N SER A 41 1.83 10.69 -0.54
CA SER A 41 0.88 11.75 -0.22
C SER A 41 0.30 11.60 1.20
N PRO A 42 -0.30 12.66 1.78
CA PRO A 42 -1.03 12.56 3.05
C PRO A 42 -2.21 11.57 3.03
N ARG A 43 -2.68 11.16 1.84
CA ARG A 43 -3.77 10.22 1.63
C ARG A 43 -3.28 8.80 1.33
N GLY A 44 -1.98 8.58 1.33
CA GLY A 44 -1.36 7.29 1.02
C GLY A 44 -0.79 6.56 2.22
N ILE A 45 -0.52 5.28 2.02
CA ILE A 45 0.33 4.45 2.88
C ILE A 45 1.44 3.87 2.00
N ALA A 46 2.68 3.97 2.48
CA ALA A 46 3.83 3.32 1.86
C ALA A 46 3.74 1.80 2.09
N ILE A 47 3.64 1.03 1.01
CA ILE A 47 3.59 -0.43 1.04
C ILE A 47 4.89 -0.97 0.48
N LEU A 48 5.48 -1.93 1.20
CA LEU A 48 6.69 -2.63 0.79
C LEU A 48 6.37 -3.56 -0.38
N GLU A 49 7.14 -3.43 -1.45
CA GLU A 49 7.14 -4.33 -2.59
C GLU A 49 8.38 -5.23 -2.59
N GLU A 50 8.41 -6.19 -3.51
CA GLU A 50 9.58 -7.03 -3.75
C GLU A 50 10.81 -6.17 -4.10
N GLY A 51 11.99 -6.63 -3.69
CA GLY A 51 13.24 -5.90 -3.93
C GLY A 51 13.48 -4.70 -2.99
N GLY A 52 12.66 -4.51 -1.95
CA GLY A 52 12.88 -3.50 -0.92
C GLY A 52 12.44 -2.09 -1.31
N VAL A 53 11.74 -1.95 -2.44
CA VAL A 53 11.12 -0.69 -2.86
C VAL A 53 9.76 -0.50 -2.19
N PHE A 54 9.19 0.70 -2.33
CA PHE A 54 7.85 0.98 -1.82
C PHE A 54 6.98 1.62 -2.88
N ILE A 55 5.67 1.45 -2.71
CA ILE A 55 4.63 2.10 -3.52
C ILE A 55 3.60 2.76 -2.60
N GLU A 56 2.96 3.82 -3.09
CA GLU A 56 1.82 4.43 -2.42
C GLU A 56 0.53 3.70 -2.75
N LEU A 57 -0.16 3.19 -1.72
CA LEU A 57 -1.56 2.74 -1.84
C LEU A 57 -2.52 3.71 -1.13
N PRO A 58 -3.76 3.90 -1.63
CA PRO A 58 -4.75 4.76 -0.99
C PRO A 58 -5.08 4.29 0.43
N LYS A 59 -4.98 5.20 1.40
CA LYS A 59 -5.23 4.89 2.82
C LYS A 59 -6.65 4.41 3.09
N ASP A 60 -7.63 4.92 2.35
CA ASP A 60 -9.05 4.56 2.46
C ASP A 60 -9.38 3.19 1.85
N SER A 61 -8.42 2.57 1.16
CA SER A 61 -8.52 1.19 0.65
C SER A 61 -7.87 0.16 1.57
N LEU A 62 -7.31 0.58 2.71
CA LEU A 62 -6.51 -0.25 3.60
C LEU A 62 -7.06 -0.27 5.03
N GLN A 63 -7.05 -1.44 5.65
CA GLN A 63 -7.35 -1.61 7.07
C GLN A 63 -6.17 -2.25 7.79
N LEU A 64 -5.70 -1.62 8.87
CA LEU A 64 -4.63 -2.17 9.71
C LEU A 64 -5.10 -3.48 10.35
N LEU A 65 -4.32 -4.54 10.17
CA LEU A 65 -4.48 -5.80 10.89
C LEU A 65 -3.80 -5.63 12.26
N LYS A 66 -4.62 -5.56 13.32
CA LYS A 66 -4.10 -5.63 14.69
C LYS A 66 -3.82 -7.10 15.00
N GLU A 67 -2.59 -7.38 15.43
CA GLU A 67 -2.27 -8.65 16.12
C GLU A 67 -2.93 -8.68 17.51
#